data_AF-A0AAU6X5T0-F1
#
_entry.id   AF-A0AAU6X5T0-F1
#
_cell.length_a   1.000
_cell.length_b   1.000
_cell.length_c   1.000
_cell.angle_alpha   90.00
_cell.angle_beta   90.00
_cell.angle_gamma   90.00
#
_symmetry.space_group_name_H-M   'P 1'
#
loop_
_entity.id
_entity.type
_entity.pdbx_description
1 polymer ?
#
loop_
_entity_poly.entity_id
_entity_poly.type
_entity_poly.pdbx_seq_one_letter_code
_entity_poly.pdbx_strand_id
1 'polypeptide(L)'
;MKIIIQQISKILVLTVGALCLAGSVVTAQVKKHSKPKAASSTIKAPVTNTALSAFLKEATNAGIEFKVPAHFKEIPAINNENFSFDYAMVMPSQDFEVWLQVHSLKQNWSSYEQVKNITGKALANPDSAYLDAAKAHVAAMSDEDDKYFVRSLTSEVLQQYNADAGKTYFFSLSNLPETKQYKYALLIAIQKHHTGYMLAVCLTNQKGPEFFRNINKARDCIKFK
;
A
#
# COMPACT_ATOMS: atom_id res chain seq x y z
N MET A 1 -16.92 -30.34 16.82
CA MET A 1 -15.50 -30.07 16.53
C MET A 1 -15.11 -28.59 16.78
N LYS A 2 -15.69 -27.91 17.79
CA LYS A 2 -15.46 -26.48 18.08
C LYS A 2 -14.84 -26.21 19.46
N ILE A 3 -14.52 -27.25 20.24
CA ILE A 3 -14.07 -27.11 21.63
C ILE A 3 -12.55 -27.34 21.78
N ILE A 4 -11.88 -27.94 20.79
CA ILE A 4 -10.44 -28.29 20.87
C ILE A 4 -9.52 -27.12 20.46
N ILE A 5 -10.01 -26.16 19.66
CA ILE A 5 -9.17 -25.05 19.14
C ILE A 5 -8.92 -23.96 20.19
N GLN A 6 -9.78 -23.81 21.21
CA GLN A 6 -9.63 -22.75 22.22
C GLN A 6 -8.54 -23.01 23.28
N GLN A 7 -8.01 -24.22 23.41
CA GLN A 7 -6.99 -24.52 24.44
C GLN A 7 -5.54 -24.37 23.97
N ILE A 8 -5.28 -24.33 22.65
CA ILE A 8 -3.91 -24.20 22.13
C ILE A 8 -3.40 -22.74 22.20
N SER A 9 -4.30 -21.75 22.18
CA SER A 9 -3.92 -20.33 22.19
C SER A 9 -3.38 -19.82 23.54
N LYS A 10 -3.57 -20.57 24.64
CA LYS A 10 -3.13 -20.15 25.99
C LYS A 10 -1.78 -20.69 26.42
N ILE A 11 -1.17 -21.60 25.66
CA ILE A 11 0.11 -22.24 26.04
C ILE A 11 1.31 -21.55 25.38
N LEU A 12 1.11 -20.71 24.35
CA LEU A 12 2.22 -20.08 23.62
C LEU A 12 2.73 -18.74 24.20
N VAL A 13 2.11 -18.22 25.28
CA VAL A 13 2.40 -16.87 25.81
C VAL A 13 3.42 -16.87 26.97
N LEU A 14 4.01 -18.01 27.32
CA LEU A 14 4.79 -18.14 28.56
C LEU A 14 6.29 -18.44 28.41
N THR A 15 6.88 -18.36 27.21
CA THR A 15 8.29 -18.77 27.00
C THR A 15 9.11 -17.87 26.06
N VAL A 16 8.91 -16.54 26.10
CA VAL A 16 9.91 -15.59 25.55
C VAL A 16 10.01 -14.38 26.48
N GLY A 17 10.76 -14.52 27.57
CA GLY A 17 10.86 -13.44 28.55
C GLY A 17 11.97 -13.63 29.57
N ALA A 18 13.16 -14.07 29.14
CA ALA A 18 14.35 -14.04 29.99
C ALA A 18 15.62 -14.24 29.15
N LEU A 19 16.11 -13.19 28.50
CA LEU A 19 17.55 -12.94 28.31
C LEU A 19 17.75 -11.62 27.56
N CYS A 20 18.15 -10.58 28.26
CA CYS A 20 19.12 -9.62 27.74
C CYS A 20 19.69 -8.83 28.91
N LEU A 21 20.93 -9.19 29.22
CA LEU A 21 21.75 -8.70 30.29
C LEU A 21 22.08 -7.22 30.10
N ALA A 22 22.01 -6.49 31.20
CA ALA A 22 22.54 -5.15 31.34
C ALA A 22 24.05 -5.13 31.06
N GLY A 23 24.46 -4.25 30.15
CA GLY A 23 25.85 -3.90 29.88
C GLY A 23 25.96 -2.39 29.69
N SER A 24 25.91 -1.65 30.79
CA SER A 24 26.12 -0.20 30.81
C SER A 24 27.61 0.10 30.64
N VAL A 25 28.03 0.58 29.47
CA VAL A 25 29.34 1.22 29.31
C VAL A 25 29.13 2.71 29.11
N VAL A 26 29.29 3.42 30.23
CA VAL A 26 29.42 4.88 30.29
C VAL A 26 30.75 5.25 29.66
N THR A 27 30.73 5.97 28.54
CA THR A 27 31.91 6.70 28.05
C THR A 27 31.67 8.20 28.24
N ALA A 28 32.53 8.78 29.08
CA ALA A 28 32.54 10.17 29.47
C ALA A 28 33.24 11.05 28.41
N GLN A 29 32.63 12.20 28.16
CA GLN A 29 33.21 13.52 27.85
C GLN A 29 34.35 13.65 26.81
N VAL A 30 34.10 14.46 25.77
CA VAL A 30 34.90 15.68 25.52
C VAL A 30 33.99 16.75 24.89
N LYS A 31 33.63 17.78 25.68
CA LYS A 31 33.06 19.04 25.15
C LYS A 31 34.20 19.87 24.56
N LYS A 32 34.31 19.93 23.22
CA LYS A 32 35.11 20.95 22.54
C LYS A 32 34.24 22.19 22.32
N HIS A 33 34.64 23.31 22.94
CA HIS A 33 34.13 24.63 22.61
C HIS A 33 34.55 25.01 21.19
N SER A 34 33.62 24.96 20.25
CA SER A 34 33.73 25.60 18.94
C SER A 34 33.16 27.02 19.00
N LYS A 35 33.92 27.96 18.44
CA LYS A 35 33.59 29.40 18.33
C LYS A 35 32.26 29.63 17.59
N PRO A 36 31.49 30.67 17.93
CA PRO A 36 30.27 31.03 17.21
C PRO A 36 30.66 31.52 15.80
N LYS A 37 30.39 30.69 14.78
CA LYS A 37 30.50 31.08 13.38
C LYS A 37 29.18 31.74 12.99
N ALA A 38 29.27 32.98 12.50
CA ALA A 38 28.15 33.83 12.12
C ALA A 38 27.12 33.07 11.27
N ALA A 39 25.85 33.22 11.65
CA ALA A 39 24.70 32.64 10.99
C ALA A 39 24.58 33.19 9.56
N SER A 40 25.05 32.41 8.59
CA SER A 40 24.68 32.58 7.19
C SER A 40 23.23 32.11 7.05
N SER A 41 22.32 33.07 7.03
CA SER A 41 20.92 32.91 6.62
C SER A 41 20.89 32.39 5.19
N THR A 42 20.96 31.07 5.06
CA THR A 42 20.69 30.39 3.79
C THR A 42 19.17 30.29 3.75
N ILE A 43 18.53 31.15 2.96
CA ILE A 43 17.12 31.02 2.62
C ILE A 43 16.98 29.66 1.95
N LYS A 44 16.61 28.64 2.74
CA LYS A 44 16.17 27.36 2.21
C LYS A 44 14.93 27.68 1.39
N ALA A 45 15.03 27.56 0.07
CA ALA A 45 13.86 27.47 -0.78
C ALA A 45 12.90 26.45 -0.15
N PRO A 46 11.59 26.76 -0.04
CA PRO A 46 10.64 25.82 0.53
C PRO A 46 10.57 24.62 -0.39
N VAL A 47 11.27 23.54 -0.01
CA VAL A 47 11.07 22.22 -0.60
C VAL A 47 9.72 21.74 -0.05
N THR A 48 8.62 22.20 -0.65
CA THR A 48 7.31 21.59 -0.45
C THR A 48 7.35 20.25 -1.16
N ASN A 49 7.95 19.25 -0.52
CA ASN A 49 7.80 17.86 -0.91
C ASN A 49 6.35 17.48 -0.60
N THR A 50 5.47 17.65 -1.57
CA THR A 50 4.04 17.33 -1.44
C THR A 50 3.88 15.80 -1.40
N ALA A 51 2.74 15.31 -0.91
CA ALA A 51 2.46 13.87 -0.94
C ALA A 51 2.49 13.36 -2.40
N LEU A 52 1.98 14.14 -3.36
CA LEU A 52 2.13 13.86 -4.78
C LEU A 52 3.59 13.66 -5.24
N SER A 53 4.55 14.51 -4.85
CA SER A 53 5.94 14.35 -5.32
C SER A 53 6.62 13.11 -4.74
N ALA A 54 6.33 12.78 -3.47
CA ALA A 54 6.78 11.53 -2.87
C ALA A 54 6.18 10.31 -3.59
N PHE A 55 4.88 10.33 -3.84
CA PHE A 55 4.18 9.29 -4.58
C PHE A 55 4.72 9.10 -6.00
N LEU A 56 4.93 10.18 -6.76
CA LEU A 56 5.47 10.12 -8.13
C LEU A 56 6.85 9.48 -8.18
N LYS A 57 7.68 9.70 -7.15
CA LYS A 57 8.98 9.05 -7.01
C LYS A 57 8.82 7.54 -6.83
N GLU A 58 7.96 7.09 -5.91
CA GLU A 58 7.75 5.66 -5.68
C GLU A 58 7.06 4.97 -6.86
N ALA A 59 6.08 5.61 -7.49
CA ALA A 59 5.47 5.15 -8.73
C ALA A 59 6.53 4.97 -9.82
N THR A 60 7.42 5.96 -10.01
CA THR A 60 8.52 5.85 -10.98
C THR A 60 9.46 4.70 -10.66
N ASN A 61 9.79 4.49 -9.38
CA ASN A 61 10.63 3.36 -8.94
C ASN A 61 9.98 2.01 -9.25
N ALA A 62 8.65 1.93 -9.13
CA ALA A 62 7.81 0.78 -9.45
C ALA A 62 7.49 0.63 -10.96
N GLY A 63 8.05 1.48 -11.82
CA GLY A 63 7.81 1.42 -13.27
C GLY A 63 6.43 1.92 -13.69
N ILE A 64 5.82 2.79 -12.87
CA ILE A 64 4.47 3.32 -13.05
C ILE A 64 4.55 4.79 -13.48
N GLU A 65 3.76 5.14 -14.50
CA GLU A 65 3.41 6.50 -14.85
C GLU A 65 2.11 6.88 -14.15
N PHE A 66 2.11 8.04 -13.51
CA PHE A 66 0.94 8.60 -12.86
C PHE A 66 0.66 10.01 -13.35
N LYS A 67 -0.61 10.29 -13.61
CA LYS A 67 -1.13 11.64 -13.82
C LYS A 67 -2.40 11.81 -13.01
N VAL A 68 -2.54 12.90 -12.26
CA VAL A 68 -3.78 13.18 -11.54
C VAL A 68 -4.92 13.33 -12.56
N PRO A 69 -5.98 12.51 -12.50
CA PRO A 69 -7.07 12.58 -13.46
C PRO A 69 -7.85 13.88 -13.33
N ALA A 70 -8.44 14.33 -14.44
CA ALA A 70 -9.30 15.51 -14.43
C ALA A 70 -10.45 15.33 -13.42
N HIS A 71 -10.84 16.42 -12.77
CA HIS A 71 -11.90 16.44 -11.75
C HIS A 71 -11.56 15.75 -10.42
N PHE A 72 -10.34 15.26 -10.23
CA PHE A 72 -9.89 14.80 -8.93
C PHE A 72 -9.09 15.88 -8.20
N LYS A 73 -9.20 15.89 -6.88
CA LYS A 73 -8.38 16.69 -5.98
C LYS A 73 -7.60 15.77 -5.06
N GLU A 74 -6.31 16.07 -4.88
CA GLU A 74 -5.48 15.42 -3.86
C GLU A 74 -6.11 15.63 -2.48
N ILE A 75 -6.08 14.58 -1.67
CA ILE A 75 -6.42 14.61 -0.25
C ILE A 75 -5.30 13.91 0.54
N PRO A 76 -5.15 14.17 1.84
CA PRO A 76 -4.21 13.42 2.66
C PRO A 76 -4.49 11.92 2.58
N ALA A 77 -3.45 11.15 2.24
CA ALA A 77 -3.52 9.69 2.29
C ALA A 77 -3.55 9.21 3.74
N ILE A 78 -4.24 8.09 3.98
CA ILE A 78 -4.26 7.47 5.30
C ILE A 78 -2.95 6.73 5.49
N ASN A 79 -2.25 7.09 6.56
CA ASN A 79 -1.02 6.45 6.97
C ASN A 79 -0.99 6.34 8.50
N ASN A 80 -1.41 5.18 9.02
CA ASN A 80 -1.47 4.84 10.43
C ASN A 80 -1.02 3.38 10.65
N GLU A 81 -1.18 2.85 11.87
CA GLU A 81 -0.74 1.49 12.22
C GLU A 81 -1.45 0.39 11.42
N ASN A 82 -2.66 0.66 10.90
CA ASN A 82 -3.50 -0.32 10.21
C ASN A 82 -3.48 -0.15 8.69
N PHE A 83 -3.30 1.08 8.20
CA PHE A 83 -3.39 1.42 6.79
C PHE A 83 -2.22 2.30 6.37
N SER A 84 -1.59 1.97 5.24
CA SER A 84 -0.51 2.77 4.66
C SER A 84 -0.74 2.92 3.17
N PHE A 85 -1.23 4.09 2.77
CA PHE A 85 -1.42 4.48 1.37
C PHE A 85 -0.44 5.60 1.02
N ASP A 86 0.08 5.53 -0.21
CA ASP A 86 1.09 6.48 -0.68
C ASP A 86 0.45 7.77 -1.22
N TYR A 87 -0.79 7.68 -1.71
CA TYR A 87 -1.52 8.81 -2.28
C TYR A 87 -3.03 8.61 -2.19
N ALA A 88 -3.78 9.70 -2.11
CA ALA A 88 -5.23 9.67 -2.11
C ALA A 88 -5.82 10.85 -2.87
N MET A 89 -6.97 10.63 -3.49
CA MET A 89 -7.69 11.66 -4.22
C MET A 89 -9.20 11.47 -4.11
N VAL A 90 -9.94 12.58 -4.18
CA VAL A 90 -11.40 12.62 -4.13
C VAL A 90 -11.95 13.25 -5.41
N MET A 91 -13.11 12.79 -5.86
CA MET A 91 -13.90 13.52 -6.84
C MET A 91 -14.84 14.48 -6.10
N PRO A 92 -14.65 15.81 -6.19
CA PRO A 92 -15.49 16.76 -5.46
C PRO A 92 -16.96 16.62 -5.82
N SER A 93 -17.84 16.84 -4.84
CA SER A 93 -19.29 16.74 -4.99
C SER A 93 -19.81 15.32 -5.31
N GLN A 94 -18.96 14.30 -5.17
CA GLN A 94 -19.34 12.91 -5.32
C GLN A 94 -18.84 12.10 -4.13
N ASP A 95 -19.62 11.08 -3.73
CA ASP A 95 -19.22 10.11 -2.71
C ASP A 95 -18.26 9.09 -3.35
N PHE A 96 -17.07 9.56 -3.74
CA PHE A 96 -16.06 8.77 -4.42
C PHE A 96 -14.63 9.22 -4.09
N GLU A 97 -13.86 8.30 -3.53
CA GLU A 97 -12.43 8.46 -3.24
C GLU A 97 -11.62 7.31 -3.85
N VAL A 98 -10.36 7.59 -4.16
CA VAL A 98 -9.39 6.60 -4.62
C VAL A 98 -8.14 6.72 -3.77
N TRP A 99 -7.75 5.63 -3.13
CA TRP A 99 -6.50 5.52 -2.37
C TRP A 99 -5.55 4.58 -3.11
N LEU A 100 -4.29 4.98 -3.24
CA LEU A 100 -3.29 4.32 -4.07
C LEU A 100 -2.12 3.87 -3.21
N GLN A 101 -1.63 2.67 -3.53
CA GLN A 101 -0.39 2.13 -2.99
C GLN A 101 0.44 1.53 -4.13
N VAL A 102 1.73 1.81 -4.17
CA VAL A 102 2.65 1.35 -5.22
C VAL A 102 3.89 0.71 -4.60
N HIS A 103 4.34 -0.40 -5.20
CA HIS A 103 5.48 -1.15 -4.70
C HIS A 103 6.39 -1.57 -5.85
N SER A 104 7.68 -1.23 -5.74
CA SER A 104 8.70 -1.74 -6.65
C SER A 104 9.13 -3.14 -6.24
N LEU A 105 9.21 -4.06 -7.19
CA LEU A 105 9.68 -5.43 -6.94
C LEU A 105 11.14 -5.63 -7.35
N LYS A 106 11.86 -4.59 -7.80
CA LYS A 106 13.23 -4.72 -8.34
C LYS A 106 14.20 -5.43 -7.40
N GLN A 107 14.22 -5.03 -6.12
CA GLN A 107 15.10 -5.65 -5.12
C GLN A 107 14.63 -7.05 -4.75
N ASN A 108 13.33 -7.24 -4.53
CA ASN A 108 12.75 -8.56 -4.21
C ASN A 108 13.03 -9.57 -5.33
N TRP A 109 12.89 -9.14 -6.58
CA TRP A 109 13.17 -9.92 -7.77
C TRP A 109 14.65 -10.29 -7.88
N SER A 110 15.54 -9.32 -7.71
CA SER A 110 16.98 -9.59 -7.69
C SER A 110 17.37 -10.62 -6.63
N SER A 111 16.80 -10.53 -5.42
CA SER A 111 17.05 -11.49 -4.35
C SER A 111 16.47 -12.87 -4.65
N TYR A 112 15.27 -12.93 -5.23
CA TYR A 112 14.63 -14.18 -5.66
C TYR A 112 15.48 -14.91 -6.70
N GLU A 113 15.95 -14.21 -7.74
CA GLU A 113 16.76 -14.79 -8.81
C GLU A 113 18.08 -15.41 -8.30
N GLN A 114 18.70 -14.81 -7.28
CA GLN A 114 19.95 -15.31 -6.70
C GLN A 114 19.81 -16.67 -6.00
N VAL A 115 18.62 -17.01 -5.53
CA VAL A 115 18.40 -18.20 -4.67
C VAL A 115 17.35 -19.17 -5.20
N LYS A 116 16.62 -18.84 -6.27
CA LYS A 116 15.51 -19.67 -6.82
C LYS A 116 15.90 -21.11 -7.17
N ASN A 117 17.18 -21.36 -7.49
CA ASN A 117 17.69 -22.69 -7.84
C ASN A 117 18.52 -23.35 -6.73
N ILE A 118 18.57 -22.75 -5.52
CA ILE A 118 19.31 -23.29 -4.38
C ILE A 118 18.34 -24.05 -3.47
N THR A 119 18.52 -25.37 -3.38
CA THR A 119 17.71 -26.24 -2.51
C THR A 119 17.71 -25.73 -1.07
N GLY A 120 16.52 -25.59 -0.47
CA GLY A 120 16.34 -25.11 0.90
C GLY A 120 16.45 -23.60 1.09
N LYS A 121 16.67 -22.81 0.03
CA LYS A 121 16.70 -21.33 0.08
C LYS A 121 15.69 -20.66 -0.86
N ALA A 122 14.76 -21.41 -1.43
CA ALA A 122 13.75 -20.88 -2.33
C ALA A 122 12.90 -19.81 -1.63
N LEU A 123 12.89 -18.60 -2.18
CA LEU A 123 12.01 -17.51 -1.76
C LEU A 123 10.66 -17.63 -2.47
N ALA A 124 9.61 -17.03 -1.89
CA ALA A 124 8.35 -16.86 -2.60
C ALA A 124 8.54 -15.97 -3.84
N ASN A 125 7.80 -16.25 -4.91
CA ASN A 125 7.85 -15.45 -6.12
C ASN A 125 7.35 -14.01 -5.82
N PRO A 126 8.16 -12.96 -6.00
CA PRO A 126 7.74 -11.58 -5.76
C PRO A 126 6.53 -11.15 -6.59
N ASP A 127 6.35 -11.70 -7.79
CA ASP A 127 5.24 -11.33 -8.68
C ASP A 127 3.87 -11.78 -8.14
N SER A 128 3.80 -12.69 -7.16
CA SER A 128 2.52 -13.04 -6.51
C SER A 128 2.18 -12.14 -5.31
N ALA A 129 3.11 -11.30 -4.85
CA ALA A 129 2.95 -10.52 -3.61
C ALA A 129 1.74 -9.57 -3.64
N TYR A 130 1.36 -9.06 -4.82
CA TYR A 130 0.21 -8.17 -4.98
C TYR A 130 -1.13 -8.83 -4.58
N LEU A 131 -1.24 -10.16 -4.71
CA LEU A 131 -2.44 -10.90 -4.34
C LEU A 131 -2.60 -10.95 -2.82
N ASP A 132 -1.51 -11.19 -2.11
CA ASP A 132 -1.52 -11.27 -0.65
C ASP A 132 -1.70 -9.88 -0.04
N ALA A 133 -1.05 -8.86 -0.61
CA ALA A 133 -1.27 -7.47 -0.23
C ALA A 133 -2.74 -7.06 -0.43
N ALA A 134 -3.35 -7.39 -1.58
CA ALA A 134 -4.75 -7.09 -1.84
C ALA A 134 -5.68 -7.79 -0.83
N LYS A 135 -5.46 -9.06 -0.53
CA LYS A 135 -6.24 -9.81 0.47
C LYS A 135 -6.08 -9.21 1.87
N ALA A 136 -4.87 -8.81 2.25
CA ALA A 136 -4.61 -8.17 3.54
C ALA A 136 -5.38 -6.84 3.67
N HIS A 137 -5.41 -6.01 2.62
CA HIS A 137 -6.23 -4.79 2.59
C HIS A 137 -7.72 -5.09 2.69
N VAL A 138 -8.23 -6.08 1.96
CA VAL A 138 -9.64 -6.48 2.07
C VAL A 138 -9.96 -6.94 3.48
N ALA A 139 -9.12 -7.78 4.09
CA ALA A 139 -9.32 -8.26 5.45
C ALA A 139 -9.27 -7.12 6.49
N ALA A 140 -8.39 -6.14 6.31
CA ALA A 140 -8.28 -5.00 7.22
C ALA A 140 -9.45 -4.01 7.11
N MET A 141 -10.15 -3.98 5.97
CA MET A 141 -11.21 -3.00 5.68
C MET A 141 -12.63 -3.57 5.67
N SER A 142 -12.80 -4.89 5.67
CA SER A 142 -14.09 -5.58 5.54
C SER A 142 -14.69 -5.93 6.91
N ASP A 143 -16.02 -5.80 7.03
CA ASP A 143 -16.78 -6.21 8.22
C ASP A 143 -16.84 -7.71 8.42
N GLU A 144 -16.63 -8.47 7.35
CA GLU A 144 -16.81 -9.90 7.35
C GLU A 144 -15.65 -10.57 6.61
N ASP A 145 -15.02 -11.54 7.30
CA ASP A 145 -14.03 -12.42 6.71
C ASP A 145 -14.65 -13.17 5.51
N ASP A 146 -13.92 -13.19 4.39
CA ASP A 146 -14.25 -13.95 3.18
C ASP A 146 -15.55 -13.55 2.43
N LYS A 147 -16.19 -12.43 2.76
CA LYS A 147 -17.35 -11.92 1.99
C LYS A 147 -17.00 -10.84 0.98
N TYR A 148 -16.21 -11.21 -0.02
CA TYR A 148 -15.85 -10.33 -1.13
C TYR A 148 -15.94 -11.04 -2.48
N PHE A 149 -16.25 -10.27 -3.52
CA PHE A 149 -16.27 -10.78 -4.90
C PHE A 149 -14.92 -10.55 -5.55
N VAL A 150 -14.28 -11.63 -5.99
CA VAL A 150 -13.03 -11.57 -6.74
C VAL A 150 -13.29 -11.77 -8.23
N ARG A 151 -12.66 -10.97 -9.07
CA ARG A 151 -12.60 -11.19 -10.51
C ARG A 151 -11.19 -10.99 -11.03
N SER A 152 -10.77 -11.82 -11.98
CA SER A 152 -9.58 -11.52 -12.78
C SER A 152 -9.91 -10.41 -13.77
N LEU A 153 -8.97 -9.50 -14.00
CA LEU A 153 -9.11 -8.51 -15.06
C LEU A 153 -8.98 -9.18 -16.43
N THR A 154 -9.75 -8.71 -17.41
CA THR A 154 -9.65 -9.21 -18.78
C THR A 154 -8.39 -8.64 -19.46
N SER A 155 -7.98 -9.26 -20.58
CA SER A 155 -6.85 -8.80 -21.39
C SER A 155 -6.97 -7.34 -21.81
N GLU A 156 -8.18 -6.91 -22.18
CA GLU A 156 -8.44 -5.53 -22.64
C GLU A 156 -8.21 -4.51 -21.52
N VAL A 157 -8.62 -4.86 -20.30
CA VAL A 157 -8.39 -3.99 -19.13
C VAL A 157 -6.92 -3.99 -18.73
N LEU A 158 -6.25 -5.14 -18.74
CA LEU A 158 -4.82 -5.22 -18.45
C LEU A 158 -3.98 -4.40 -19.44
N GLN A 159 -4.32 -4.44 -20.73
CA GLN A 159 -3.65 -3.65 -21.76
C GLN A 159 -3.76 -2.13 -21.52
N GLN A 160 -4.88 -1.66 -20.99
CA GLN A 160 -5.07 -0.24 -20.64
C GLN A 160 -4.06 0.21 -19.57
N TYR A 161 -3.80 -0.64 -18.59
CA TYR A 161 -2.80 -0.39 -17.55
C TYR A 161 -1.37 -0.78 -17.96
N ASN A 162 -1.17 -1.40 -19.14
CA ASN A 162 0.08 -2.08 -19.51
C ASN A 162 0.54 -3.11 -18.47
N ALA A 163 -0.40 -3.72 -17.74
CA ALA A 163 -0.13 -4.72 -16.72
C ALA A 163 -0.12 -6.14 -17.32
N ASP A 164 0.56 -7.07 -16.65
CA ASP A 164 0.63 -8.47 -17.06
C ASP A 164 -0.43 -9.32 -16.33
N ALA A 165 -0.74 -8.97 -15.08
CA ALA A 165 -1.75 -9.64 -14.28
C ALA A 165 -2.55 -8.65 -13.43
N GLY A 166 -3.76 -9.05 -13.03
CA GLY A 166 -4.57 -8.23 -12.15
C GLY A 166 -5.87 -8.87 -11.70
N LYS A 167 -6.35 -8.41 -10.54
CA LYS A 167 -7.61 -8.83 -9.92
C LYS A 167 -8.33 -7.64 -9.32
N THR A 168 -9.65 -7.76 -9.23
CA THR A 168 -10.50 -6.83 -8.48
C THR A 168 -11.18 -7.55 -7.33
N TYR A 169 -11.34 -6.84 -6.21
CA TYR A 169 -11.99 -7.30 -5.01
C TYR A 169 -13.09 -6.29 -4.67
N PHE A 170 -14.35 -6.72 -4.70
CA PHE A 170 -15.49 -5.88 -4.34
C PHE A 170 -16.09 -6.34 -3.02
N PHE A 171 -16.20 -5.44 -2.05
CA PHE A 171 -16.57 -5.78 -0.67
C PHE A 171 -17.30 -4.64 0.04
N SER A 172 -18.00 -4.99 1.12
CA SER A 172 -18.59 -4.02 2.05
C SER A 172 -17.52 -3.60 3.05
N LEU A 173 -17.48 -2.31 3.36
CA LEU A 173 -16.52 -1.73 4.28
C LEU A 173 -17.03 -1.77 5.71
N SER A 174 -16.10 -1.96 6.64
CA SER A 174 -16.35 -1.68 8.04
C SER A 174 -16.61 -0.22 8.31
N ASN A 175 -17.45 0.01 9.32
CA ASN A 175 -17.71 1.34 9.86
C ASN A 175 -16.51 1.81 10.70
N LEU A 176 -15.41 2.12 10.01
CA LEU A 176 -14.18 2.64 10.59
C LEU A 176 -14.09 4.15 10.36
N PRO A 177 -13.56 4.94 11.31
CA PRO A 177 -13.29 6.36 11.09
C PRO A 177 -12.43 6.63 9.86
N GLU A 178 -11.46 5.76 9.60
CA GLU A 178 -10.53 5.82 8.48
C GLU A 178 -11.26 5.75 7.13
N THR A 179 -12.29 4.90 7.02
CA THR A 179 -13.08 4.74 5.79
C THR A 179 -14.11 5.83 5.60
N LYS A 180 -14.15 6.86 6.47
CA LYS A 180 -15.11 7.98 6.41
C LYS A 180 -16.57 7.52 6.24
N GLN A 181 -16.89 6.36 6.82
CA GLN A 181 -18.21 5.73 6.72
C GLN A 181 -18.66 5.36 5.30
N TYR A 182 -17.73 5.25 4.34
CA TYR A 182 -18.04 4.65 3.05
C TYR A 182 -18.56 3.22 3.24
N LYS A 183 -19.56 2.82 2.45
CA LYS A 183 -20.20 1.50 2.59
C LYS A 183 -19.51 0.41 1.77
N TYR A 184 -18.90 0.76 0.64
CA TYR A 184 -18.40 -0.19 -0.33
C TYR A 184 -17.03 0.20 -0.87
N ALA A 185 -16.25 -0.81 -1.21
CA ALA A 185 -14.97 -0.64 -1.88
C ALA A 185 -14.81 -1.58 -3.07
N LEU A 186 -14.14 -1.08 -4.11
CA LEU A 186 -13.52 -1.90 -5.15
C LEU A 186 -12.01 -1.70 -5.06
N LEU A 187 -11.30 -2.73 -4.63
CA LEU A 187 -9.84 -2.78 -4.69
C LEU A 187 -9.43 -3.36 -6.04
N ILE A 188 -8.63 -2.61 -6.80
CA ILE A 188 -8.03 -3.03 -8.06
C ILE A 188 -6.54 -3.29 -7.79
N ALA A 189 -6.11 -4.53 -7.98
CA ALA A 189 -4.74 -4.96 -7.78
C ALA A 189 -4.15 -5.36 -9.13
N ILE A 190 -3.10 -4.68 -9.58
CA ILE A 190 -2.44 -4.96 -10.86
C ILE A 190 -0.92 -5.09 -10.68
N GLN A 191 -0.30 -5.85 -11.56
CA GLN A 191 1.10 -6.22 -11.46
C GLN A 191 1.76 -6.26 -12.85
N LYS A 192 3.04 -5.90 -12.89
CA LYS A 192 3.93 -6.00 -14.05
C LYS A 192 5.13 -6.88 -13.69
N HIS A 193 5.37 -7.92 -14.48
CA HIS A 193 6.40 -8.93 -14.23
C HIS A 193 7.75 -8.29 -13.90
N HIS A 194 8.33 -8.75 -12.79
CA HIS A 194 9.66 -8.39 -12.31
C HIS A 194 9.86 -6.87 -12.07
N THR A 195 8.78 -6.09 -12.08
CA THR A 195 8.83 -4.62 -12.09
C THR A 195 8.22 -4.06 -10.81
N GLY A 196 6.94 -4.32 -10.59
CA GLY A 196 6.19 -3.71 -9.51
C GLY A 196 4.72 -4.11 -9.51
N TYR A 197 4.01 -3.71 -8.46
CA TYR A 197 2.56 -3.82 -8.38
C TYR A 197 1.95 -2.56 -7.79
N MET A 198 0.64 -2.43 -7.97
CA MET A 198 -0.15 -1.35 -7.42
C MET A 198 -1.49 -1.87 -6.91
N LEU A 199 -1.94 -1.26 -5.82
CA LEU A 199 -3.29 -1.38 -5.31
C LEU A 199 -4.00 -0.03 -5.41
N ALA A 200 -5.23 -0.03 -5.92
CA ALA A 200 -6.10 1.13 -5.95
C ALA A 200 -7.43 0.78 -5.28
N VAL A 201 -7.73 1.41 -4.13
CA VAL A 201 -8.98 1.22 -3.39
C VAL A 201 -9.94 2.35 -3.75
N CYS A 202 -11.01 2.01 -4.47
CA CYS A 202 -12.06 2.94 -4.86
C CYS A 202 -13.22 2.82 -3.87
N LEU A 203 -13.57 3.90 -3.17
CA LEU A 203 -14.55 3.92 -2.08
C LEU A 203 -15.84 4.62 -2.51
N THR A 204 -16.99 4.13 -2.05
CA THR A 204 -18.29 4.78 -2.32
C THR A 204 -19.38 4.39 -1.33
N ASN A 205 -20.45 5.19 -1.30
CA ASN A 205 -21.71 4.88 -0.61
C ASN A 205 -22.77 4.23 -1.51
N GLN A 206 -22.54 4.14 -2.82
CA GLN A 206 -23.54 3.70 -3.78
C GLN A 206 -23.10 2.43 -4.52
N LYS A 207 -23.94 1.38 -4.47
CA LYS A 207 -23.86 0.21 -5.35
C LYS A 207 -24.61 0.52 -6.63
N GLY A 208 -23.93 0.96 -7.69
CA GLY A 208 -24.61 1.25 -8.95
C GLY A 208 -23.69 1.65 -10.11
N PRO A 209 -24.27 1.91 -11.30
CA PRO A 209 -23.53 2.28 -12.50
C PRO A 209 -22.65 3.54 -12.34
N GLU A 210 -23.08 4.49 -11.50
CA GLU A 210 -22.28 5.70 -11.22
C GLU A 210 -20.93 5.37 -10.58
N PHE A 211 -20.86 4.36 -9.72
CA PHE A 211 -19.60 3.94 -9.11
C PHE A 211 -18.60 3.48 -10.18
N PHE A 212 -19.03 2.62 -11.10
CA PHE A 212 -18.18 2.15 -12.20
C PHE A 212 -17.84 3.26 -13.19
N ARG A 213 -18.74 4.22 -13.41
CA ARG A 213 -18.45 5.42 -14.21
C ARG A 213 -17.33 6.25 -13.58
N ASN A 214 -17.33 6.39 -12.25
CA ASN A 214 -16.28 7.13 -11.54
C ASN A 214 -14.95 6.39 -11.52
N ILE A 215 -14.97 5.06 -11.37
CA ILE A 215 -13.77 4.23 -11.55
C ILE A 215 -13.20 4.42 -12.95
N ASN A 216 -14.03 4.43 -14.00
CA ASN A 216 -13.57 4.66 -15.37
C ASN A 216 -12.93 6.04 -15.56
N LYS A 217 -13.41 7.09 -14.85
CA LYS A 217 -12.76 8.42 -14.87
C LYS A 217 -11.41 8.43 -14.16
N ALA A 218 -11.24 7.61 -13.11
CA ALA A 218 -9.97 7.44 -12.42
C ALA A 218 -9.00 6.56 -13.22
N ARG A 219 -9.48 5.57 -13.98
CA ARG A 219 -8.69 4.51 -14.62
C ARG A 219 -7.44 5.02 -15.35
N ASP A 220 -7.58 6.07 -16.14
CA ASP A 220 -6.51 6.51 -17.04
C ASP A 220 -5.41 7.29 -16.29
N CYS A 221 -5.47 7.38 -14.96
CA CYS A 221 -4.45 8.04 -14.15
C CYS A 221 -3.16 7.24 -14.00
N ILE A 222 -3.21 5.91 -14.18
CA ILE A 222 -2.08 5.03 -13.90
C ILE A 222 -1.83 4.06 -15.05
N LYS A 223 -0.55 3.88 -15.41
CA LYS A 223 -0.11 2.88 -16.39
C LYS A 223 1.32 2.42 -16.09
N PHE A 224 1.65 1.15 -16.29
CA PHE A 224 3.04 0.70 -16.29
C PHE A 224 3.77 1.17 -17.56
N LYS A 225 5.08 1.43 -17.44
CA LYS A 225 5.97 1.76 -18.56
C LYS A 225 6.29 0.54 -19.41
#